data_AF-A0A3C1UHS3-F1
#
_entry.id   AF-A0A3C1UHS3-F1
#
_cell.length_a   1.000
_cell.length_b   1.000
_cell.length_c   1.000
_cell.angle_alpha   90.00
_cell.angle_beta   90.00
_cell.angle_gamma   90.00
#
_symmetry.space_group_name_H-M   'P 1'
#
loop_
_entity.id
_entity.type
_entity.pdbx_description
1 polymer ?
#
loop_
_entity_poly.entity_id
_entity_poly.type
_entity_poly.pdbx_seq_one_letter_code
_entity_poly.pdbx_strand_id
1 'polypeptide(L)' 'MTLEEVTTKLQSLQDDPTMMTVSKYSPTAPEWPDNQLPFVEIHLAYLRAHKLVNPIYYISNLELMIKKR' A
#
# COMPACT_ATOMS: atom_id res chain seq x y z
N MET A 1 -6.00 7.13 12.69
CA MET A 1 -6.14 5.87 11.94
C MET A 1 -5.32 4.78 12.62
N THR A 2 -5.95 3.65 12.93
CA THR A 2 -5.29 2.45 13.45
C THR A 2 -4.65 1.66 12.31
N LEU A 3 -3.80 0.68 12.63
CA LEU A 3 -3.18 -0.19 11.62
C LEU A 3 -4.21 -1.01 10.84
N GLU A 4 -5.29 -1.45 11.51
CA GLU A 4 -6.38 -2.21 10.89
C GLU A 4 -7.16 -1.34 9.88
N GLU A 5 -7.45 -0.09 10.25
CA GLU A 5 -8.10 0.88 9.35
C GLU A 5 -7.23 1.18 8.12
N VAL A 6 -5.91 1.34 8.32
CA VAL A 6 -4.94 1.52 7.21
C VAL A 6 -4.98 0.32 6.27
N THR A 7 -4.91 -0.89 6.83
CA THR A 7 -4.87 -2.14 6.06
C THR A 7 -6.13 -2.30 5.22
N THR A 8 -7.30 -2.13 5.84
CA THR A 8 -8.60 -2.22 5.18
C THR A 8 -8.72 -1.19 4.05
N LYS A 9 -8.24 0.04 4.30
CA LYS A 9 -8.27 1.11 3.30
C LYS A 9 -7.35 0.81 2.11
N LEU A 10 -6.13 0.34 2.35
CA LEU A 10 -5.21 -0.05 1.28
C LEU A 10 -5.74 -1.23 0.46
N GLN A 11 -6.39 -2.21 1.10
CA GLN A 11 -7.07 -3.32 0.42
C GLN A 11 -8.19 -2.80 -0.49
N SER A 12 -9.04 -1.89 0.02
CA SER A 12 -10.10 -1.29 -0.79
C SER A 12 -9.58 -0.56 -2.03
N LEU A 13 -8.39 0.04 -1.96
CA LEU A 13 -7.75 0.69 -3.11
C LEU A 13 -7.14 -0.31 -4.09
N GLN A 14 -6.65 -1.44 -3.61
CA GLN A 14 -6.14 -2.52 -4.44
C GLN A 14 -7.25 -3.22 -5.23
N ASP A 15 -8.43 -3.35 -4.63
CA ASP A 15 -9.59 -3.97 -5.27
C ASP A 15 -10.37 -2.99 -6.17
N ASP A 16 -10.07 -1.69 -6.11
CA ASP A 16 -10.71 -0.67 -6.94
C ASP A 16 -10.10 -0.64 -8.36
N PRO A 17 -10.88 -1.00 -9.41
CA PRO A 17 -10.39 -1.03 -10.78
C PRO A 17 -10.04 0.36 -11.34
N THR A 18 -10.45 1.45 -10.69
CA THR A 18 -10.09 2.84 -11.06
C THR A 18 -8.73 3.26 -10.51
N MET A 19 -8.10 2.44 -9.66
CA MET A 19 -6.79 2.68 -9.08
C MET A 19 -5.71 1.85 -9.78
N MET A 20 -4.51 2.40 -9.88
CA MET A 20 -3.31 1.73 -10.39
C MET A 20 -2.47 1.21 -9.22
N THR A 21 -2.82 0.04 -8.72
CA THR A 21 -2.01 -0.63 -7.69
C THR A 21 -1.03 -1.59 -8.33
N VAL A 22 0.24 -1.49 -7.92
CA VAL A 22 1.32 -2.31 -8.46
C VAL A 22 2.04 -3.05 -7.34
N SER A 23 2.21 -4.36 -7.51
CA SER A 23 3.19 -5.13 -6.74
C SER A 23 4.60 -4.79 -7.21
N LYS A 24 5.60 -4.98 -6.33
CA LYS A 24 7.00 -4.74 -6.65
C LYS A 24 7.86 -5.92 -6.26
N TYR A 25 8.79 -6.28 -7.13
CA TYR A 25 9.79 -7.28 -6.80
C TYR A 25 10.60 -6.84 -5.58
N SER A 26 10.77 -7.74 -4.62
CA SER A 26 11.61 -7.56 -3.46
C SER A 26 12.40 -8.84 -3.20
N PRO A 27 13.75 -8.82 -3.27
CA PRO A 27 14.56 -10.02 -3.04
C PRO A 27 14.45 -10.56 -1.61
N THR A 28 13.92 -9.77 -0.69
CA THR A 28 13.72 -10.13 0.72
C THR A 28 12.27 -10.53 1.02
N ALA A 29 11.46 -10.79 -0.01
CA ALA A 29 10.06 -11.22 0.12
C ALA A 29 9.85 -12.65 -0.46
N PRO A 30 10.69 -13.66 -0.11
CA PRO A 30 10.59 -15.01 -0.67
C PRO A 30 9.29 -15.73 -0.32
N GLU A 31 8.55 -15.25 0.68
CA GLU A 31 7.25 -15.77 1.07
C GLU A 31 6.11 -15.40 0.11
N TRP A 32 6.36 -14.49 -0.84
CA TRP A 32 5.39 -14.06 -1.84
C TRP A 32 5.72 -14.63 -3.22
N PRO A 33 4.71 -15.01 -4.05
CA PRO A 33 4.94 -15.51 -5.40
C PRO A 33 5.82 -14.57 -6.22
N ASP A 34 6.79 -15.13 -6.95
CA ASP A 34 7.78 -14.41 -7.75
C ASP A 34 8.58 -13.34 -6.97
N ASN A 35 8.64 -13.48 -5.65
CA ASN A 35 9.19 -12.51 -4.71
C ASN A 35 8.56 -11.11 -4.90
N GLN A 36 7.30 -11.05 -5.34
CA GLN A 36 6.56 -9.82 -5.57
C GLN A 36 5.84 -9.41 -4.29
N LEU A 37 6.30 -8.33 -3.67
CA LEU A 37 5.63 -7.77 -2.52
C LEU A 37 4.30 -7.11 -2.96
N PRO A 38 3.16 -7.46 -2.35
CA PRO A 38 1.87 -6.86 -2.70
C PRO A 38 1.82 -5.36 -2.43
N PHE A 39 0.97 -4.65 -3.18
CA PHE A 39 0.74 -3.21 -3.00
C PHE A 39 0.45 -2.83 -1.53
N VAL A 40 -0.48 -3.54 -0.89
CA VAL A 40 -0.81 -3.30 0.54
C VAL A 40 0.43 -3.42 1.43
N GLU A 41 1.22 -4.47 1.27
CA GLU A 41 2.40 -4.70 2.11
C GLU A 41 3.50 -3.66 1.89
N ILE A 42 3.69 -3.18 0.65
CA ILE A 42 4.63 -2.09 0.36
C ILE A 42 4.28 -0.85 1.19
N HIS A 43 3.00 -0.46 1.20
CA HIS A 43 2.54 0.74 1.89
C HIS A 43 2.47 0.56 3.41
N LEU A 44 2.11 -0.64 3.89
CA LEU A 44 2.18 -0.97 5.31
C LEU A 44 3.63 -0.97 5.82
N ALA A 45 4.56 -1.57 5.09
CA ALA A 45 5.98 -1.57 5.44
C ALA A 45 6.52 -0.14 5.53
N TYR A 46 6.15 0.72 4.58
CA TYR A 46 6.53 2.14 4.60
C TYR A 46 6.03 2.85 5.87
N LEU A 47 4.73 2.75 6.19
CA LEU A 47 4.15 3.38 7.38
C LEU A 47 4.70 2.77 8.68
N ARG A 48 5.02 1.47 8.69
CA ARG A 48 5.67 0.81 9.83
C ARG A 48 7.08 1.34 10.06
N ALA A 49 7.86 1.58 9.00
CA ALA A 49 9.20 2.14 9.08
C ALA A 49 9.21 3.63 9.45
N HIS A 50 8.18 4.39 9.05
CA HIS A 50 8.11 5.84 9.24
C HIS A 50 7.00 6.25 10.21
N LYS A 51 7.25 6.09 11.52
CA LYS A 51 6.25 6.34 12.57
C LYS A 51 5.74 7.79 12.68
N LEU A 52 6.47 8.75 12.11
CA LEU A 52 6.09 10.17 12.11
C LEU A 52 5.16 10.54 10.94
N VAL A 53 5.00 9.66 9.96
CA VAL A 53 4.10 9.90 8.83
C VAL A 53 2.66 9.79 9.31
N ASN A 54 1.85 10.81 9.06
CA ASN A 54 0.42 10.74 9.33
C ASN A 54 -0.23 9.81 8.29
N PRO A 55 -0.78 8.66 8.69
CA PRO A 55 -1.35 7.67 7.77
C PRO A 55 -2.54 8.22 6.97
N ILE A 56 -3.30 9.16 7.53
CA ILE A 56 -4.45 9.77 6.85
C ILE A 56 -3.95 10.55 5.63
N TYR A 57 -3.01 11.46 5.84
CA TYR A 57 -2.45 12.28 4.75
C TYR A 57 -1.70 11.45 3.72
N TYR A 58 -0.99 10.42 4.19
CA TYR A 58 -0.29 9.50 3.29
C TYR A 58 -1.24 8.81 2.33
N ILE A 59 -2.34 8.22 2.84
CA ILE A 59 -3.31 7.51 2.01
C ILE A 59 -4.03 8.47 1.07
N SER A 60 -4.47 9.64 1.55
CA SER A 60 -5.11 10.64 0.67
C SER A 60 -4.21 11.03 -0.51
N ASN A 61 -2.91 11.24 -0.25
CA ASN A 61 -1.95 11.54 -1.31
C ASN A 61 -1.75 10.35 -2.25
N LEU A 62 -1.67 9.13 -1.70
CA LEU A 62 -1.53 7.91 -2.48
C LEU A 62 -2.70 7.72 -3.45
N GLU A 63 -3.95 7.89 -2.97
CA GLU A 63 -5.16 7.82 -3.79
C GLU A 63 -5.09 8.76 -5.00
N LEU A 64 -4.66 10.02 -4.79
CA LEU A 64 -4.52 11.01 -5.85
C LEU A 64 -3.46 10.61 -6.89
N MET A 65 -2.40 9.93 -6.46
CA MET A 65 -1.29 9.52 -7.33
C MET A 65 -1.65 8.31 -8.18
N ILE A 66 -2.39 7.35 -7.63
CA ILE A 66 -2.68 6.06 -8.30
C ILE A 66 -3.99 6.07 -9.09
N LYS A 67 -4.84 7.08 -8.92
CA LYS A 67 -6.09 7.18 -9.66
C LYS A 67 -5.84 7.26 -11.17
N LYS A 68 -6.46 6.35 -11.92
CA LYS A 68 -6.46 6.36 -13.40
C LYS A 68 -7.13 7.65 -13.91
N ARG A 69 -6.54 8.26 -14.92
CA ARG A 69 -7.06 9.47 -15.58
C ARG A 69 -7.60 9.13 -16.96
#